data_AF-X1FGY9-F1
#
_entry.id   AF-X1FGY9-F1
#
_cell.length_a   1.000
_cell.length_b   1.000
_cell.length_c   1.000
_cell.angle_alpha   90.00
_cell.angle_beta   90.00
_cell.angle_gamma   90.00
#
_symmetry.space_group_name_H-M   'P 1'
#
loop_
_entity.id
_entity.type
_entity.pdbx_description
1 polymer ?
#
loop_
_entity_poly.entity_id
_entity_poly.type
_entity_poly.pdbx_seq_one_letter_code
_entity_poly.pdbx_strand_id
1 'polypeptide(L)'
;MKYKKIYPLFSKKIENAKDNQIDFNVIISFEDIANRDKFITKHKDLRILKKFYLIPSIAVNLKKKQINEFDKEDLIKQLEEDQKLFLSMLEFSEFLELDSYKNSQISFTGKNVRVGIIDDGINKNFPSIS
;
A
#
# COMPACT_ATOMS: atom_id res chain seq x y z
N MET A 1 8.02 28.09 5.39
CA MET A 1 7.95 26.76 6.04
C MET A 1 7.76 25.72 4.96
N LYS A 2 8.71 24.78 4.81
CA LYS A 2 8.56 23.65 3.87
C LYS A 2 7.59 22.67 4.53
N TYR A 3 6.38 22.62 4.00
CA TYR A 3 5.43 21.52 4.03
C TYR A 3 6.09 20.19 4.44
N LYS A 4 5.81 19.71 5.67
CA LYS A 4 6.50 18.58 6.31
C LYS A 4 5.74 17.26 6.20
N LYS A 5 4.52 17.25 5.62
CA LYS A 5 3.66 16.04 5.61
C LYS A 5 3.84 15.24 4.32
N ILE A 6 4.19 15.89 3.22
CA ILE A 6 4.52 15.18 1.98
C ILE A 6 5.85 14.46 2.14
N TYR A 7 5.86 13.14 1.88
CA TYR A 7 7.06 12.34 1.87
C TYR A 7 8.11 12.91 0.89
N PRO A 8 9.40 13.05 1.26
CA PRO A 8 10.37 13.81 0.46
C PRO A 8 10.56 13.35 -0.99
N LEU A 9 10.57 12.04 -1.26
CA LEU A 9 10.69 11.54 -2.63
C LEU A 9 9.43 11.84 -3.44
N PHE A 10 8.26 11.78 -2.79
CA PHE A 10 7.01 12.14 -3.42
C PHE A 10 6.94 13.64 -3.74
N SER A 11 7.40 14.50 -2.82
CA SER A 11 7.50 15.96 -3.04
C SER A 11 8.30 16.28 -4.30
N LYS A 12 9.47 15.66 -4.48
CA LYS A 12 10.31 15.83 -5.69
C LYS A 12 9.57 15.42 -6.96
N LYS A 13 8.81 14.32 -6.91
CA LYS A 13 8.01 13.84 -8.06
C LYS A 13 6.93 14.84 -8.44
N ILE A 14 6.21 15.39 -7.46
CA ILE A 14 5.17 16.40 -7.66
C ILE A 14 5.78 17.70 -8.23
N GLU A 15 6.93 18.13 -7.71
CA GLU A 15 7.65 19.32 -8.20
C GLU A 15 8.02 19.18 -9.68
N ASN A 16 8.53 18.01 -10.09
CA ASN A 16 8.95 17.73 -11.47
C ASN A 16 7.78 17.55 -12.45
N ALA A 17 6.55 17.37 -11.97
CA ALA A 17 5.38 17.28 -12.83
C ALA A 17 5.06 18.65 -13.45
N LYS A 18 5.24 18.75 -14.77
CA LYS A 18 5.02 19.98 -15.57
C LYS A 18 3.54 20.35 -15.69
N ASP A 19 2.66 19.36 -15.67
CA ASP A 19 1.22 19.56 -15.79
C ASP A 19 0.55 19.48 -14.40
N ASN A 20 -0.17 20.53 -14.04
CA ASN A 20 -0.91 20.63 -12.78
C ASN A 20 -2.18 19.76 -12.76
N GLN A 21 -2.61 19.22 -13.91
CA GLN A 21 -3.78 18.36 -14.05
C GLN A 21 -3.47 16.87 -13.86
N ILE A 22 -2.20 16.49 -13.73
CA ILE A 22 -1.81 15.09 -13.46
C ILE A 22 -2.40 14.67 -12.10
N ASP A 23 -3.14 13.56 -12.13
CA ASP A 23 -3.61 12.87 -10.93
C ASP A 23 -2.52 11.95 -10.40
N PHE A 24 -2.30 12.00 -9.09
CA PHE A 24 -1.39 11.10 -8.37
C PHE A 24 -2.21 10.15 -7.49
N ASN A 25 -1.83 8.88 -7.46
CA ASN A 25 -2.34 7.94 -6.46
C ASN A 25 -1.65 8.24 -5.13
N VAL A 26 -2.43 8.65 -4.12
CA VAL A 26 -1.92 9.11 -2.84
C VAL A 26 -2.50 8.28 -1.71
N ILE A 27 -1.63 7.86 -0.79
CA ILE A 27 -2.00 7.37 0.53
C ILE A 27 -1.93 8.54 1.50
N ILE A 28 -3.08 8.87 2.12
CA ILE A 28 -3.15 9.84 3.20
C ILE A 28 -3.19 9.06 4.51
N SER A 29 -2.22 9.34 5.39
CA SER A 29 -2.15 8.76 6.72
C SER A 29 -2.57 9.79 7.78
N PHE A 30 -3.26 9.31 8.81
CA PHE A 30 -3.78 10.08 9.93
C PHE A 30 -3.18 9.56 11.23
N GLU A 31 -3.28 10.33 12.31
CA GLU A 31 -2.81 9.87 13.62
C GLU A 31 -3.63 8.69 14.13
N ASP A 32 -4.95 8.73 13.91
CA ASP A 32 -5.90 7.72 14.37
C ASP A 32 -7.12 7.61 13.46
N ILE A 33 -7.94 6.60 13.74
CA ILE A 33 -9.18 6.30 12.99
C ILE A 33 -10.19 7.45 13.08
N ALA A 34 -10.27 8.13 14.23
CA ALA A 34 -11.22 9.22 14.44
C ALA A 34 -10.87 10.43 13.58
N ASN A 35 -9.59 10.78 13.45
CA ASN A 35 -9.10 11.87 12.61
C ASN A 35 -9.31 11.57 11.13
N ARG A 36 -9.08 10.33 10.70
CA ARG A 36 -9.43 9.87 9.35
C ARG A 36 -10.92 10.08 9.07
N ASP A 37 -11.79 9.60 9.97
CA ASP A 37 -13.23 9.67 9.75
C ASP A 37 -13.78 11.11 9.82
N LYS A 38 -13.20 11.97 10.67
CA LYS A 38 -13.43 13.42 10.66
C LYS A 38 -13.02 14.06 9.33
N PHE A 39 -11.85 13.71 8.81
CA PHE A 39 -11.37 14.23 7.53
C PHE A 39 -12.31 13.82 6.38
N ILE A 40 -12.70 12.55 6.31
CA ILE A 40 -13.66 12.06 5.30
C ILE A 40 -15.00 12.83 5.39
N THR A 41 -15.47 13.10 6.61
CA THR A 41 -16.72 13.85 6.84
C THR A 41 -16.60 15.31 6.42
N LYS A 42 -15.41 15.93 6.60
CA LYS A 42 -15.10 17.29 6.17
C LYS A 42 -15.00 17.41 4.64
N HIS A 43 -14.50 16.38 3.97
CA HIS A 43 -14.25 16.36 2.52
C HIS A 43 -15.19 15.38 1.79
N LYS A 44 -16.51 15.61 1.87
CA LYS A 44 -17.54 14.69 1.35
C LYS A 44 -17.44 14.42 -0.15
N ASP A 45 -16.94 15.39 -0.92
CA ASP A 45 -16.81 15.28 -2.37
C ASP A 45 -15.51 14.57 -2.80
N LEU A 46 -14.63 14.23 -1.85
CA LEU A 46 -13.39 13.52 -2.14
C LEU A 46 -13.69 12.06 -2.52
N ARG A 47 -13.32 11.67 -3.74
CA ARG A 47 -13.42 10.28 -4.18
C ARG A 47 -12.36 9.42 -3.49
N ILE A 48 -12.81 8.60 -2.54
CA ILE A 48 -11.97 7.62 -1.84
C ILE A 48 -11.93 6.32 -2.65
N LEU A 49 -10.72 5.90 -3.04
CA LEU A 49 -10.50 4.62 -3.72
C LEU A 49 -10.53 3.46 -2.73
N LYS A 50 -9.90 3.65 -1.56
CA LYS A 50 -9.85 2.64 -0.50
C LYS A 50 -9.78 3.29 0.87
N LYS A 51 -10.59 2.78 1.80
CA LYS A 51 -10.47 3.04 3.24
C LYS A 51 -9.82 1.82 3.88
N PHE A 52 -8.70 2.00 4.57
CA PHE A 52 -8.06 0.90 5.29
C PHE A 52 -8.69 0.77 6.67
N TYR A 53 -9.13 -0.44 7.05
CA TYR A 53 -9.81 -0.64 8.34
C TYR A 53 -8.83 -0.83 9.51
N LEU A 54 -7.69 -1.47 9.24
CA LEU A 54 -6.69 -1.80 10.27
C LEU A 54 -5.70 -0.67 10.55
N ILE A 55 -5.50 0.24 9.60
CA ILE A 55 -4.61 1.40 9.75
C ILE A 55 -5.39 2.69 9.46
N PRO A 56 -5.05 3.81 10.12
CA PRO A 56 -5.72 5.10 9.92
C PRO A 56 -5.24 5.76 8.64
N SER A 57 -5.58 5.19 7.48
CA SER A 57 -5.20 5.69 6.16
C SER A 57 -6.32 5.55 5.13
N ILE A 58 -6.23 6.33 4.05
CA ILE A 58 -7.06 6.20 2.85
C ILE A 58 -6.20 6.30 1.59
N ALA A 59 -6.63 5.62 0.52
CA ALA A 59 -6.12 5.80 -0.83
C ALA A 59 -7.07 6.66 -1.65
N VAL A 60 -6.52 7.66 -2.33
CA VAL A 60 -7.26 8.67 -3.12
C VAL A 60 -6.46 9.04 -4.37
N ASN A 61 -7.13 9.63 -5.35
CA ASN A 61 -6.46 10.32 -6.46
C ASN A 61 -6.51 11.82 -6.22
N LEU A 62 -5.36 12.48 -6.26
CA LEU A 62 -5.25 13.92 -6.02
C LEU A 62 -4.45 14.60 -7.12
N LYS A 63 -4.89 15.78 -7.51
CA LYS A 63 -4.09 16.70 -8.31
C LYS A 63 -3.05 17.40 -7.44
N LYS A 64 -1.98 17.89 -8.06
CA LYS A 64 -0.93 18.69 -7.41
C LYS A 64 -1.47 19.80 -6.52
N LYS A 65 -2.52 20.52 -6.96
CA LYS A 65 -3.16 21.58 -6.17
C LYS A 65 -3.78 21.04 -4.88
N GLN A 66 -4.50 19.93 -4.95
CA GLN A 66 -5.13 19.32 -3.78
C GLN A 66 -4.09 18.77 -2.80
N ILE A 67 -2.98 18.20 -3.30
CA ILE A 67 -1.88 17.73 -2.45
C ILE A 67 -1.29 18.89 -1.64
N ASN A 68 -1.05 20.04 -2.30
CA ASN A 68 -0.52 21.24 -1.64
C ASN A 68 -1.51 21.86 -0.65
N GLU A 69 -2.82 21.75 -0.90
CA GLU A 69 -3.87 22.14 0.04
C GLU A 69 -3.89 21.22 1.26
N PHE A 70 -3.84 19.91 1.03
CA PHE A 70 -3.91 18.88 2.08
C PHE A 70 -2.65 18.79 2.94
N ASP A 71 -1.48 19.18 2.44
CA ASP A 71 -0.28 19.25 3.29
C ASP A 71 -0.44 20.25 4.46
N LYS A 72 -1.32 21.24 4.31
CA LYS A 72 -1.66 22.22 5.34
C LYS A 72 -2.78 21.76 6.28
N GLU A 73 -3.44 20.64 6.01
CA GLU A 73 -4.59 20.18 6.79
C GLU A 73 -4.15 19.51 8.09
N ASP A 74 -4.61 20.01 9.23
CA ASP A 74 -4.16 19.57 10.56
C ASP A 74 -4.46 18.10 10.85
N LEU A 75 -5.56 17.55 10.31
CA LEU A 75 -5.94 16.15 10.52
C LEU A 75 -4.98 15.16 9.85
N ILE A 76 -4.30 15.59 8.78
CA ILE A 76 -3.39 14.75 8.02
C ILE A 76 -2.06 14.67 8.76
N LYS A 77 -1.54 13.44 8.88
CA LYS A 77 -0.19 13.17 9.40
C LYS A 77 0.83 13.15 8.26
N GLN A 78 0.53 12.44 7.18
CA GLN A 78 1.46 12.24 6.07
C GLN A 78 0.73 12.02 4.74
N LEU A 79 1.39 12.44 3.65
CA LEU A 79 0.99 12.21 2.26
C LEU A 79 2.09 11.44 1.54
N GLU A 80 1.76 10.26 1.02
CA GLU A 80 2.68 9.35 0.35
C GLU A 80 2.16 8.96 -1.02
N GLU A 81 3.05 8.71 -1.96
CA GLU A 81 2.65 8.08 -3.22
C GLU A 81 2.33 6.61 -2.97
N ASP A 82 1.27 6.12 -3.62
CA ASP A 82 1.06 4.69 -3.79
C ASP A 82 2.13 4.10 -4.73
N GLN A 83 3.24 3.64 -4.15
CA GLN A 83 4.39 3.15 -4.90
C GLN A 83 4.10 1.80 -5.55
N LYS A 84 4.53 1.65 -6.81
CA LYS A 84 4.47 0.37 -7.51
C LYS A 84 5.69 -0.47 -7.16
N LEU A 85 5.44 -1.70 -6.71
CA LEU A 85 6.45 -2.75 -6.59
C LEU A 85 6.39 -3.62 -7.85
N PHE A 86 7.54 -4.04 -8.34
CA PHE A 86 7.66 -4.95 -9.48
C PHE A 86 8.30 -6.26 -9.01
N LEU A 87 7.84 -7.38 -9.57
CA LEU A 87 8.39 -8.69 -9.30
C LEU A 87 9.87 -8.74 -9.74
N SER A 88 10.77 -9.18 -8.85
CA SER A 88 12.21 -9.19 -9.12
C SER A 88 12.70 -10.43 -9.88
N MET A 89 11.89 -11.50 -9.97
CA MET A 89 12.23 -12.74 -10.66
C MET A 89 11.12 -13.11 -11.65
N LEU A 90 11.43 -13.07 -12.94
CA LEU A 90 10.48 -13.38 -14.02
C LEU A 90 10.60 -14.84 -14.50
N GLU A 91 11.74 -15.49 -14.30
CA GLU A 91 12.00 -16.85 -14.79
C GLU A 91 12.76 -17.67 -13.75
N PHE A 92 12.35 -18.93 -13.58
CA PHE A 92 13.04 -19.94 -12.78
C PHE A 92 13.69 -20.95 -13.72
N SER A 93 14.98 -21.22 -13.55
CA SER A 93 15.73 -22.14 -14.39
C SER A 93 15.74 -23.59 -13.88
N GLU A 94 15.32 -23.82 -12.64
CA GLU A 94 15.41 -25.13 -11.98
C GLU A 94 14.38 -25.27 -10.85
N PHE A 95 13.86 -26.48 -10.64
CA PHE A 95 13.03 -26.77 -9.47
C PHE A 95 13.95 -26.93 -8.24
N LEU A 96 13.74 -26.12 -7.21
CA LEU A 96 14.40 -26.30 -5.92
C LEU A 96 13.90 -27.60 -5.28
N GLU A 97 14.72 -28.65 -5.35
CA GLU A 97 14.48 -29.90 -4.61
C GLU A 97 14.75 -29.64 -3.12
N LEU A 98 13.68 -29.56 -2.31
CA LEU A 98 13.75 -29.31 -0.86
C LEU A 98 14.13 -30.55 -0.05
N ASP A 99 14.88 -31.49 -0.63
CA ASP A 99 15.20 -32.78 -0.01
C ASP A 99 15.99 -32.64 1.29
N SER A 100 16.76 -31.55 1.44
CA SER A 100 17.49 -31.22 2.66
C SER A 100 16.61 -30.76 3.83
N TYR A 101 15.39 -30.27 3.58
CA TYR A 101 14.48 -29.74 4.61
C TYR A 101 13.46 -30.76 5.13
N LYS A 102 13.46 -31.99 4.61
CA LYS A 102 12.52 -33.06 5.00
C LYS A 102 12.76 -33.65 6.41
N ASN A 103 13.82 -33.24 7.11
CA ASN A 103 14.25 -33.82 8.38
C ASN A 103 13.77 -33.06 9.63
N SER A 104 12.52 -32.59 9.66
CA SER A 104 11.96 -32.05 10.91
C SER A 104 11.85 -33.20 11.94
N GLN A 105 12.67 -33.15 12.99
CA GLN A 105 12.60 -34.10 14.12
C GLN A 105 11.32 -33.92 14.97
N ILE A 106 10.57 -32.84 14.72
CA ILE A 106 9.33 -32.51 15.43
C ILE A 106 8.16 -32.78 14.48
N SER A 107 7.23 -33.62 14.92
CA SER A 107 6.01 -33.92 14.18
C SER A 107 5.10 -32.69 14.19
N PHE A 108 5.00 -32.00 13.06
CA PHE A 108 4.16 -30.83 12.92
C PHE A 108 2.84 -31.23 12.26
N THR A 109 1.72 -31.02 12.95
CA THR A 109 0.41 -31.46 12.46
C THR A 109 -0.24 -30.47 11.49
N GLY A 110 0.29 -29.25 11.39
CA GLY A 110 -0.31 -28.16 10.60
C GLY A 110 -1.69 -27.68 11.09
N LYS A 111 -2.25 -28.31 12.14
CA LYS A 111 -3.57 -27.96 12.67
C LYS A 111 -3.56 -26.54 13.22
N ASN A 112 -4.54 -25.74 12.81
CA ASN A 112 -4.72 -24.34 13.19
C ASN A 112 -3.62 -23.38 12.72
N VAL A 113 -2.79 -23.77 11.75
CA VAL A 113 -1.84 -22.86 11.10
C VAL A 113 -2.42 -22.38 9.78
N ARG A 114 -2.38 -21.06 9.56
CA ARG A 114 -2.74 -20.43 8.28
C ARG A 114 -1.55 -19.65 7.77
N VAL A 115 -1.11 -19.95 6.56
CA VAL A 115 -0.04 -19.22 5.88
C VAL A 115 -0.69 -18.24 4.90
N GLY A 116 -0.41 -16.95 5.04
CA GLY A 116 -0.81 -15.92 4.09
C GLY A 116 0.31 -15.66 3.12
N ILE A 117 0.04 -15.81 1.81
CA ILE A 117 0.99 -15.51 0.74
C ILE A 117 0.45 -14.28 -0.01
N ILE A 118 1.28 -13.25 -0.15
CA ILE A 118 0.99 -12.04 -0.94
C ILE A 118 1.76 -12.16 -2.24
N ASP A 119 1.06 -12.56 -3.29
CA ASP A 119 1.60 -12.81 -4.64
C ASP A 119 0.48 -12.54 -5.67
N ASP A 120 0.75 -12.75 -6.95
CA ASP A 120 -0.22 -12.56 -8.04
C ASP A 120 -1.39 -13.56 -8.00
N GLY A 121 -1.31 -14.57 -7.13
CA GLY A 121 -2.36 -15.54 -6.86
C GLY A 121 -1.81 -16.96 -6.80
N ILE A 122 -2.73 -17.94 -6.80
CA ILE A 122 -2.39 -19.36 -6.89
C ILE A 122 -3.18 -20.02 -8.02
N ASN A 123 -2.54 -20.92 -8.76
CA ASN A 123 -3.26 -21.78 -9.69
C ASN A 123 -3.90 -22.94 -8.92
N LYS A 124 -5.20 -22.80 -8.61
CA LYS A 124 -5.96 -23.82 -7.86
C LYS A 124 -6.15 -25.14 -8.61
N ASN A 125 -5.88 -25.18 -9.91
CA ASN A 125 -6.03 -26.38 -10.72
C ASN A 125 -4.76 -27.25 -10.73
N PHE A 126 -3.69 -26.82 -10.04
CA PHE A 126 -2.46 -27.59 -10.00
C PHE A 126 -2.59 -28.79 -9.05
N PRO A 127 -2.27 -30.03 -9.46
CA PRO A 127 -2.58 -31.25 -8.69
C PRO A 127 -2.00 -31.31 -7.28
N SER A 128 -0.90 -30.60 -7.00
CA SER A 128 -0.28 -30.59 -5.67
C SER A 128 -0.85 -29.55 -4.70
N ILE A 129 -1.83 -28.74 -5.14
CA ILE A 129 -2.48 -27.69 -4.34
C ILE A 129 -3.86 -28.15 -3.79
N SER A 130 -4.38 -29.29 -4.27
CA SER A 130 -5.69 -29.87 -3.89
C SER A 130 -5.62 -30.95 -2.83
#